data_AF-A0A2E6H7Y3-F1
#
_entry.id   AF-A0A2E6H7Y3-F1
#
_cell.length_a   1.000
_cell.length_b   1.000
_cell.length_c   1.000
_cell.angle_alpha   90.00
_cell.angle_beta   90.00
_cell.angle_gamma   90.00
#
_symmetry.space_group_name_H-M   'P 1'
#
loop_
_entity.id
_entity.type
_entity.pdbx_description
1 polymer ?
#
loop_
_entity_poly.entity_id
_entity_poly.type
_entity_poly.pdbx_seq_one_letter_code
_entity_poly.pdbx_strand_id
1 'polypeptide(L)'
;MASTPSERLALRLIGTGDFADTWGAELNSDTLALIDEAVSGVEEISLTGNVALSTTQYVSNESRNRVLRFTDGGLASEPTITLPATERWYVIHNATGGTYALTFSNGSSTVSVAANITTAIIWQTGSTLYGIDLATGTDVATVAPQITNNNLQTVAGQIAPTNNLGTVAGISSDVTTVSGISANVTTVAGVSSDVTAVAGISSDVSGVNAIASDVTAVNTDPLKTSIGNVSGNATNINAVNSNSANINSVAGITSDVTTVAGISSDVTGVNAIASDVTSVSGISANVTTVAGVSSNVTTVAGISSDVTGVAGISANVTTVAGVSSNVTTVADNITDVNNFADLYQISATEPTTDGGGNALSDGDLFFDSSGNELKVYNGSAWQGGVTATGNFLLKSSNLSDLASASTARTNLGLATVASTGAYADVSGTPTHLMITGGSAGTIPYQTSANVTAMLAVGVAGQILQSNGTSAPTWVNQSSGGGFATQFKYT
;
A
#
# COMPACT_ATOMS: atom_id res chain seq x y z
N MET A 1 29.77 -110.94 95.03
CA MET A 1 28.66 -111.79 94.59
C MET A 1 27.55 -110.87 94.13
N ALA A 2 26.83 -111.22 93.06
CA ALA A 2 25.69 -110.42 92.65
C ALA A 2 24.55 -110.59 93.66
N SER A 3 23.85 -109.51 93.94
CA SER A 3 22.67 -109.49 94.80
C SER A 3 21.56 -110.46 94.32
N THR A 4 20.88 -111.16 95.25
CA THR A 4 19.78 -112.12 94.99
C THR A 4 18.50 -111.70 95.72
N PRO A 5 17.29 -112.08 95.26
CA PRO A 5 16.05 -111.79 96.00
C PRO A 5 15.89 -112.67 97.25
N SER A 6 15.13 -112.18 98.25
CA SER A 6 14.62 -112.94 99.39
C SER A 6 13.46 -113.86 98.97
N GLU A 7 13.14 -114.90 99.77
CA GLU A 7 12.24 -115.98 99.34
C GLU A 7 10.79 -115.54 99.08
N ARG A 8 10.23 -114.60 99.86
CA ARG A 8 8.79 -114.29 99.81
C ARG A 8 8.50 -112.92 99.20
N LEU A 9 9.22 -111.89 99.65
CA LEU A 9 9.04 -110.51 99.19
C LEU A 9 9.95 -110.12 98.01
N ALA A 10 10.84 -111.01 97.58
CA ALA A 10 11.85 -110.73 96.56
C ALA A 10 12.71 -109.48 96.87
N LEU A 11 12.94 -109.19 98.15
CA LEU A 11 13.80 -108.08 98.57
C LEU A 11 15.23 -108.38 98.13
N ARG A 12 15.92 -107.40 97.55
CA ARG A 12 17.29 -107.59 97.09
C ARG A 12 18.23 -107.78 98.28
N LEU A 13 18.57 -109.03 98.57
CA LEU A 13 19.65 -109.41 99.45
C LEU A 13 20.97 -109.00 98.80
N ILE A 14 21.77 -108.23 99.53
CA ILE A 14 22.96 -107.60 98.97
C ILE A 14 24.04 -108.67 98.80
N GLY A 15 24.52 -108.80 97.56
CA GLY A 15 25.64 -109.66 97.25
C GLY A 15 26.96 -109.03 97.70
N THR A 16 27.90 -109.86 98.16
CA THR A 16 29.16 -109.40 98.76
C THR A 16 29.95 -108.49 97.80
N GLY A 17 30.13 -107.21 98.16
CA GLY A 17 30.89 -106.23 97.38
C GLY A 17 30.08 -105.31 96.44
N ASP A 18 28.76 -105.44 96.35
CA ASP A 18 27.93 -104.59 95.47
C ASP A 18 27.83 -103.11 95.96
N PHE A 19 28.11 -102.83 97.23
CA PHE A 19 28.25 -101.49 97.80
C PHE A 19 29.41 -101.51 98.82
N ALA A 20 30.18 -100.42 98.91
CA ALA A 20 31.52 -100.38 99.54
C ALA A 20 31.57 -100.59 101.07
N ASP A 21 30.47 -101.00 101.70
CA ASP A 21 30.42 -101.26 103.14
C ASP A 21 29.91 -102.68 103.45
N THR A 22 30.57 -103.31 104.43
CA THR A 22 30.58 -104.74 104.79
C THR A 22 29.27 -105.31 105.37
N TRP A 23 28.15 -104.58 105.32
CA TRP A 23 26.92 -104.93 106.05
C TRP A 23 26.10 -106.08 105.46
N GLY A 24 26.43 -106.59 104.28
CA GLY A 24 25.54 -107.47 103.51
C GLY A 24 25.10 -108.76 104.22
N ALA A 25 25.97 -109.46 104.96
CA ALA A 25 25.63 -110.79 105.50
C ALA A 25 24.67 -110.74 106.69
N GLU A 26 24.99 -109.97 107.73
CA GLU A 26 24.14 -109.81 108.93
C GLU A 26 22.84 -109.09 108.57
N LEU A 27 22.90 -108.13 107.64
CA LEU A 27 21.72 -107.49 107.07
C LEU A 27 20.82 -108.51 106.37
N ASN A 28 21.37 -109.50 105.67
CA ASN A 28 20.56 -110.48 104.93
C ASN A 28 19.91 -111.52 105.85
N SER A 29 20.64 -112.20 106.75
CA SER A 29 20.09 -113.32 107.55
C SER A 29 19.30 -112.87 108.79
N ASP A 30 19.82 -111.88 109.53
CA ASP A 30 19.30 -111.55 110.86
C ASP A 30 18.33 -110.37 110.80
N THR A 31 18.25 -109.70 109.64
CA THR A 31 17.35 -108.56 109.41
C THR A 31 16.42 -108.82 108.24
N LEU A 32 16.92 -108.86 106.99
CA LEU A 32 16.07 -108.91 105.79
C LEU A 32 15.29 -110.22 105.67
N ALA A 33 15.87 -111.38 106.00
CA ALA A 33 15.15 -112.65 106.00
C ALA A 33 14.11 -112.73 107.13
N LEU A 34 14.42 -112.24 108.34
CA LEU A 34 13.44 -112.17 109.43
C LEU A 34 12.34 -111.13 109.17
N ILE A 35 12.63 -110.05 108.44
CA ILE A 35 11.61 -109.09 107.93
C ILE A 35 10.75 -109.78 106.88
N ASP A 36 11.35 -110.54 105.96
CA ASP A 36 10.63 -111.29 104.93
C ASP A 36 9.66 -112.31 105.55
N GLU A 37 10.11 -113.04 106.57
CA GLU A 37 9.29 -113.92 107.41
C GLU A 37 8.21 -113.15 108.18
N ALA A 38 8.54 -112.03 108.83
CA ALA A 38 7.60 -111.26 109.63
C ALA A 38 6.54 -110.52 108.82
N VAL A 39 6.80 -110.27 107.54
CA VAL A 39 5.89 -109.57 106.65
C VAL A 39 5.06 -110.54 105.82
N SER A 40 5.63 -111.67 105.38
CA SER A 40 4.98 -112.59 104.43
C SER A 40 5.06 -114.06 104.79
N GLY A 41 5.64 -114.42 105.93
CA GLY A 41 5.66 -115.79 106.44
C GLY A 41 4.29 -116.31 106.85
N VAL A 42 4.10 -117.62 106.68
CA VAL A 42 2.85 -118.34 106.99
C VAL A 42 3.18 -119.55 107.86
N GLU A 43 2.48 -119.69 108.97
CA GLU A 43 2.59 -120.85 109.87
C GLU A 43 1.26 -121.60 109.96
N GLU A 44 1.30 -122.94 110.05
CA GLU A 44 0.12 -123.75 110.37
C GLU A 44 0.28 -124.44 111.73
N ILE A 45 -0.71 -124.26 112.62
CA ILE A 45 -0.70 -124.72 114.00
C ILE A 45 -1.96 -125.55 114.25
N SER A 46 -1.79 -126.84 114.52
CA SER A 46 -2.90 -127.74 114.86
C SER A 46 -3.26 -127.63 116.34
N LEU A 47 -4.52 -127.26 116.63
CA LEU A 47 -5.00 -126.98 117.97
C LEU A 47 -5.70 -128.20 118.57
N THR A 48 -5.21 -128.67 119.72
CA THR A 48 -5.90 -129.66 120.57
C THR A 48 -6.42 -129.03 121.88
N GLY A 49 -6.20 -127.72 122.06
CA GLY A 49 -6.56 -126.93 123.24
C GLY A 49 -5.92 -125.54 123.18
N ASN A 50 -5.79 -124.88 124.33
CA ASN A 50 -5.10 -123.58 124.41
C ASN A 50 -3.61 -123.73 124.06
N VAL A 51 -3.08 -122.80 123.27
CA VAL A 51 -1.68 -122.80 122.81
C VAL A 51 -1.03 -121.46 123.13
N ALA A 52 0.26 -121.47 123.51
CA ALA A 52 1.07 -120.26 123.64
C ALA A 52 2.21 -120.30 122.62
N LEU A 53 2.36 -119.23 121.83
CA LEU A 53 3.41 -119.15 120.81
C LEU A 53 4.74 -118.70 121.41
N SER A 54 5.85 -119.13 120.80
CA SER A 54 7.22 -118.80 121.23
C SER A 54 7.45 -117.29 121.37
N THR A 55 8.17 -116.92 122.43
CA THR A 55 8.57 -115.53 122.73
C THR A 55 10.04 -115.26 122.38
N THR A 56 10.77 -116.26 121.89
CA THR A 56 12.22 -116.14 121.60
C THR A 56 12.45 -115.13 120.47
N GLN A 57 13.34 -114.17 120.70
CA GLN A 57 13.66 -113.10 119.74
C GLN A 57 14.90 -113.42 118.89
N TYR A 58 15.08 -112.70 117.78
CA TYR A 58 16.22 -112.78 116.85
C TYR A 58 16.44 -114.12 116.15
N VAL A 59 15.44 -115.01 116.22
CA VAL A 59 15.42 -116.26 115.48
C VAL A 59 14.10 -116.41 114.75
N SER A 60 14.08 -117.26 113.71
CA SER A 60 12.86 -117.75 113.08
C SER A 60 12.07 -118.59 114.10
N ASN A 61 10.76 -118.36 114.14
CA ASN A 61 9.80 -119.11 114.96
C ASN A 61 8.38 -118.85 114.49
N GLU A 62 7.45 -119.71 114.94
CA GLU A 62 6.04 -119.69 114.56
C GLU A 62 5.37 -118.33 114.81
N SER A 63 5.73 -117.65 115.90
CA SER A 63 5.10 -116.38 116.27
C SER A 63 5.50 -115.21 115.36
N ARG A 64 6.59 -115.35 114.60
CA ARG A 64 7.11 -114.28 113.74
C ARG A 64 6.32 -114.18 112.46
N ASN A 65 5.81 -115.31 111.96
CA ASN A 65 5.07 -115.38 110.71
C ASN A 65 3.85 -114.45 110.73
N ARG A 66 3.68 -113.66 109.65
CA ARG A 66 2.56 -112.72 109.50
C ARG A 66 1.22 -113.43 109.53
N VAL A 67 1.16 -114.59 108.89
CA VAL A 67 -0.08 -115.36 108.74
C VAL A 67 0.00 -116.56 109.66
N LEU A 68 -0.98 -116.70 110.55
CA LEU A 68 -1.09 -117.84 111.44
C LEU A 68 -2.38 -118.59 111.12
N ARG A 69 -2.24 -119.84 110.70
CA ARG A 69 -3.35 -120.71 110.31
C ARG A 69 -3.56 -121.75 111.39
N PHE A 70 -4.75 -121.74 112.00
CA PHE A 70 -5.07 -122.65 113.09
C PHE A 70 -6.06 -123.72 112.64
N THR A 71 -5.70 -125.00 112.77
CA THR A 71 -6.55 -126.12 112.35
C THR A 71 -7.10 -126.88 113.57
N ASP A 72 -8.28 -127.50 113.43
CA ASP A 72 -8.87 -128.30 114.49
C ASP A 72 -8.18 -129.67 114.57
N GLY A 73 -7.42 -129.88 115.64
CA GLY A 73 -6.75 -131.15 115.95
C GLY A 73 -7.54 -132.05 116.91
N GLY A 74 -8.81 -131.73 117.20
CA GLY A 74 -9.66 -132.44 118.16
C GLY A 74 -10.10 -131.58 119.34
N LEU A 75 -10.42 -130.31 119.10
CA LEU A 75 -10.89 -129.36 120.11
C LEU A 75 -12.23 -129.82 120.70
N ALA A 76 -12.38 -129.74 122.03
CA ALA A 76 -13.65 -129.99 122.71
C ALA A 76 -14.38 -128.69 123.09
N SER A 77 -13.65 -127.57 123.09
CA SER A 77 -14.13 -126.24 123.43
C SER A 77 -13.28 -125.19 122.69
N GLU A 78 -13.76 -123.95 122.65
CA GLU A 78 -13.06 -122.84 121.99
C GLU A 78 -11.67 -122.59 122.60
N PRO A 79 -10.59 -122.64 121.81
CA PRO A 79 -9.23 -122.48 122.31
C PRO A 79 -8.87 -121.00 122.50
N THR A 80 -8.03 -120.75 123.49
CA THR A 80 -7.31 -119.49 123.65
C THR A 80 -5.87 -119.62 123.16
N ILE A 81 -5.50 -118.81 122.18
CA ILE A 81 -4.15 -118.70 121.63
C ILE A 81 -3.47 -117.51 122.30
N THR A 82 -2.38 -117.76 123.03
CA THR A 82 -1.58 -116.72 123.66
C THR A 82 -0.47 -116.29 122.72
N LEU A 83 -0.57 -115.06 122.22
CA LEU A 83 0.41 -114.41 121.37
C LEU A 83 1.49 -113.76 122.26
N PRO A 84 2.76 -113.67 121.79
CA PRO A 84 3.79 -112.94 122.51
C PRO A 84 3.41 -111.45 122.57
N ALA A 85 3.50 -110.83 123.75
CA ALA A 85 3.18 -109.41 123.99
C ALA A 85 4.17 -108.44 123.32
N THR A 86 4.18 -108.46 121.98
CA THR A 86 5.04 -107.68 121.09
C THR A 86 4.16 -106.91 120.12
N GLU A 87 4.65 -105.81 119.55
CA GLU A 87 3.89 -105.04 118.58
C GLU A 87 3.88 -105.74 117.22
N ARG A 88 2.80 -106.46 116.93
CA ARG A 88 2.65 -107.23 115.71
C ARG A 88 1.20 -107.22 115.26
N TRP A 89 1.01 -107.35 113.97
CA TRP A 89 -0.30 -107.71 113.42
C TRP A 89 -0.20 -109.07 112.75
N TYR A 90 -1.25 -109.84 112.85
CA TYR A 90 -1.35 -111.16 112.29
C TYR A 90 -2.56 -111.19 111.38
N VAL A 91 -2.40 -111.86 110.25
CA VAL A 91 -3.54 -112.36 109.50
C VAL A 91 -3.82 -113.74 110.07
N ILE A 92 -4.91 -113.85 110.80
CA ILE A 92 -5.34 -115.12 111.36
C ILE A 92 -6.21 -115.82 110.33
N HIS A 93 -5.88 -117.07 110.05
CA HIS A 93 -6.75 -117.97 109.32
C HIS A 93 -7.31 -119.00 110.31
N ASN A 94 -8.57 -118.81 110.70
CA ASN A 94 -9.28 -119.81 111.49
C ASN A 94 -9.72 -120.95 110.56
N ALA A 95 -8.90 -121.99 110.50
CA ALA A 95 -9.12 -123.18 109.71
C ALA A 95 -9.68 -124.35 110.55
N THR A 96 -10.32 -124.07 111.69
CA THR A 96 -11.06 -125.07 112.49
C THR A 96 -12.43 -125.42 111.88
N GLY A 97 -12.60 -125.23 110.57
CA GLY A 97 -13.80 -125.63 109.83
C GLY A 97 -15.09 -124.86 110.15
N GLY A 98 -15.02 -123.69 110.80
CA GLY A 98 -16.22 -122.95 111.19
C GLY A 98 -16.75 -123.27 112.59
N THR A 99 -16.15 -124.26 113.28
CA THR A 99 -16.72 -124.88 114.50
C THR A 99 -16.35 -124.15 115.78
N TYR A 100 -15.09 -123.73 115.93
CA TYR A 100 -14.59 -123.11 117.15
C TYR A 100 -14.16 -121.68 116.88
N ALA A 101 -14.65 -120.75 117.70
CA ALA A 101 -14.07 -119.41 117.73
C ALA A 101 -12.66 -119.49 118.30
N LEU A 102 -11.76 -118.65 117.77
CA LEU A 102 -10.39 -118.55 118.28
C LEU A 102 -10.30 -117.30 119.13
N THR A 103 -10.00 -117.46 120.42
CA THR A 103 -9.73 -116.31 121.28
C THR A 103 -8.24 -116.07 121.34
N PHE A 104 -7.79 -114.91 120.92
CA PHE A 104 -6.40 -114.49 121.02
C PHE A 104 -6.21 -113.66 122.27
N SER A 105 -5.15 -113.96 123.00
CA SER A 105 -4.75 -113.22 124.20
C SER A 105 -3.29 -112.83 124.10
N ASN A 106 -2.93 -111.66 124.61
CA ASN A 106 -1.54 -111.27 124.87
C ASN A 106 -1.25 -111.27 126.38
N GLY A 107 -2.11 -111.92 127.17
CA GLY A 107 -2.07 -111.96 128.62
C GLY A 107 -2.80 -110.82 129.31
N SER A 108 -3.12 -109.71 128.63
CA SER A 108 -3.83 -108.56 129.22
C SER A 108 -5.16 -108.24 128.53
N SER A 109 -5.20 -108.34 127.20
CA SER A 109 -6.40 -108.12 126.40
C SER A 109 -6.70 -109.37 125.58
N THR A 110 -7.98 -109.57 125.24
CA THR A 110 -8.40 -110.66 124.38
C THR A 110 -9.20 -110.16 123.20
N VAL A 111 -9.00 -110.78 122.04
CA VAL A 111 -9.79 -110.57 120.82
C VAL A 111 -10.23 -111.93 120.33
N SER A 112 -11.52 -112.11 120.12
CA SER A 112 -12.05 -113.36 119.59
C SER A 112 -12.37 -113.20 118.11
N VAL A 113 -11.95 -114.18 117.33
CA VAL A 113 -12.36 -114.37 115.94
C VAL A 113 -13.47 -115.41 115.97
N ALA A 114 -14.67 -115.03 115.55
CA ALA A 114 -15.82 -115.92 115.62
C ALA A 114 -15.60 -117.20 114.80
N ALA A 115 -16.24 -118.29 115.22
CA ALA A 115 -16.01 -119.63 114.67
C ALA A 115 -16.14 -119.68 113.14
N ASN A 116 -17.12 -118.96 112.59
CA ASN A 116 -17.45 -118.91 111.17
C ASN A 116 -16.65 -117.88 110.34
N ILE A 117 -15.71 -117.15 110.96
CA ILE A 117 -14.85 -116.20 110.24
C ILE A 117 -13.56 -116.91 109.85
N THR A 118 -13.40 -117.15 108.54
CA THR A 118 -12.23 -117.85 108.01
C THR A 118 -10.95 -117.04 108.13
N THR A 119 -11.02 -115.72 107.93
CA THR A 119 -9.87 -114.83 107.99
C THR A 119 -10.17 -113.60 108.84
N ALA A 120 -9.28 -113.27 109.76
CA ALA A 120 -9.33 -112.04 110.53
C ALA A 120 -7.96 -111.36 110.51
N ILE A 121 -7.95 -110.04 110.73
CA ILE A 121 -6.71 -109.32 111.05
C ILE A 121 -6.76 -108.98 112.53
N ILE A 122 -5.73 -109.41 113.25
CA ILE A 122 -5.52 -109.06 114.64
C ILE A 122 -4.25 -108.23 114.71
N TRP A 123 -4.25 -107.14 115.47
CA TRP A 123 -3.02 -106.43 115.78
C TRP A 123 -2.94 -106.13 117.25
N GLN A 124 -1.73 -106.10 117.75
CA GLN A 124 -1.46 -105.85 119.15
C GLN A 124 -0.37 -104.80 119.28
N THR A 125 -0.53 -103.97 120.32
CA THR A 125 0.42 -102.95 120.75
C THR A 125 0.82 -103.31 122.18
N GLY A 126 1.82 -104.18 122.33
CA GLY A 126 2.34 -104.65 123.62
C GLY A 126 1.28 -105.24 124.55
N SER A 127 0.57 -104.38 125.27
CA SER A 127 -0.48 -104.68 126.26
C SER A 127 -1.91 -104.78 125.70
N THR A 128 -2.18 -104.29 124.49
CA THR A 128 -3.55 -104.24 123.95
C THR A 128 -3.67 -105.03 122.65
N LEU A 129 -4.78 -105.76 122.49
CA LEU A 129 -5.15 -106.49 121.29
C LEU A 129 -6.35 -105.84 120.65
N TYR A 130 -6.31 -105.72 119.33
CA TYR A 130 -7.36 -105.23 118.46
C TYR A 130 -7.56 -106.25 117.34
N GLY A 131 -8.77 -106.37 116.82
CA GLY A 131 -9.00 -107.20 115.67
C GLY A 131 -10.19 -106.75 114.86
N ILE A 132 -10.17 -107.10 113.59
CA ILE A 132 -11.27 -106.95 112.65
C ILE A 132 -11.47 -108.30 111.99
N ASP A 133 -12.68 -108.83 112.14
CA ASP A 133 -13.14 -109.99 111.42
C ASP A 133 -13.43 -109.59 109.97
N LEU A 134 -12.72 -110.20 109.02
CA LEU A 134 -12.91 -109.98 107.58
C LEU A 134 -13.83 -111.07 107.06
N ALA A 135 -15.10 -110.98 107.43
CA ALA A 135 -16.13 -111.83 106.86
C ALA A 135 -16.14 -111.68 105.33
N THR A 136 -16.35 -112.78 104.59
CA THR A 136 -16.55 -112.76 103.14
C THR A 136 -17.72 -111.83 102.82
N GLY A 137 -17.38 -110.61 102.36
CA GLY A 137 -18.14 -109.40 102.65
C GLY A 137 -19.55 -109.35 102.05
N THR A 138 -20.55 -109.24 102.95
CA THR A 138 -21.95 -108.91 102.64
C THR A 138 -22.57 -108.00 103.70
N ASP A 139 -23.52 -107.20 103.21
CA ASP A 139 -24.46 -106.23 103.79
C ASP A 139 -25.34 -106.76 104.97
N VAL A 140 -26.19 -105.89 105.55
CA VAL A 140 -27.49 -106.20 106.25
C VAL A 140 -27.66 -105.80 107.76
N ALA A 141 -28.69 -104.95 107.96
CA ALA A 141 -29.66 -104.83 109.07
C ALA A 141 -29.27 -105.12 110.54
N THR A 142 -29.22 -104.05 111.39
CA THR A 142 -29.54 -104.15 112.84
C THR A 142 -29.78 -102.85 113.66
N VAL A 143 -30.12 -101.66 113.11
CA VAL A 143 -30.32 -100.45 113.99
C VAL A 143 -31.66 -99.71 113.81
N ALA A 144 -32.74 -100.47 113.65
CA ALA A 144 -34.13 -100.03 113.80
C ALA A 144 -34.67 -99.82 115.25
N PRO A 145 -33.89 -99.85 116.36
CA PRO A 145 -34.43 -99.45 117.68
C PRO A 145 -34.07 -98.07 118.27
N GLN A 146 -33.37 -97.14 117.60
CA GLN A 146 -32.94 -95.86 118.23
C GLN A 146 -33.89 -94.66 118.06
N ILE A 147 -35.21 -94.91 118.06
CA ILE A 147 -36.14 -93.93 118.66
C ILE A 147 -35.94 -94.05 120.18
N THR A 148 -35.88 -92.91 120.89
CA THR A 148 -35.94 -92.75 122.36
C THR A 148 -34.63 -92.43 123.11
N ASN A 149 -33.84 -91.43 122.68
CA ASN A 149 -33.09 -90.56 123.60
C ASN A 149 -32.55 -89.29 122.91
N ASN A 150 -33.14 -88.13 123.27
CA ASN A 150 -32.66 -86.74 123.18
C ASN A 150 -31.99 -86.14 121.92
N ASN A 151 -31.69 -86.89 120.85
CA ASN A 151 -30.92 -86.38 119.70
C ASN A 151 -31.75 -85.81 118.53
N LEU A 152 -33.09 -85.76 118.64
CA LEU A 152 -33.96 -85.13 117.64
C LEU A 152 -34.33 -83.65 117.95
N GLN A 153 -34.09 -83.16 119.17
CA GLN A 153 -34.33 -81.73 119.47
C GLN A 153 -33.19 -80.82 118.98
N THR A 154 -31.97 -81.35 118.82
CA THR A 154 -30.83 -80.58 118.28
C THR A 154 -30.91 -80.37 116.77
N VAL A 155 -31.52 -81.32 116.03
CA VAL A 155 -31.74 -81.19 114.58
C VAL A 155 -32.89 -80.22 114.27
N ALA A 156 -33.91 -80.10 115.15
CA ALA A 156 -34.92 -79.04 115.05
C ALA A 156 -34.33 -77.64 115.35
N GLY A 157 -33.33 -77.54 116.22
CA GLY A 157 -32.58 -76.29 116.47
C GLY A 157 -31.66 -75.87 115.33
N GLN A 158 -31.12 -76.82 114.56
CA GLN A 158 -30.31 -76.53 113.36
C GLN A 158 -31.16 -76.13 112.13
N ILE A 159 -32.50 -76.24 112.22
CA ILE A 159 -33.47 -75.77 111.22
C ILE A 159 -34.38 -74.67 111.85
N ALA A 160 -33.81 -73.81 112.70
CA ALA A 160 -34.36 -72.50 113.03
C ALA A 160 -33.44 -71.40 112.48
N PRO A 161 -33.97 -70.24 112.04
CA PRO A 161 -33.44 -69.49 110.91
C PRO A 161 -32.26 -68.63 111.33
N THR A 162 -31.07 -68.81 110.73
CA THR A 162 -30.13 -67.67 110.53
C THR A 162 -28.94 -67.93 109.62
N ASN A 163 -28.53 -69.17 109.29
CA ASN A 163 -27.19 -69.33 108.69
C ASN A 163 -27.07 -69.86 107.25
N ASN A 164 -28.16 -70.14 106.51
CA ASN A 164 -28.11 -70.43 105.06
C ASN A 164 -29.37 -70.03 104.24
N LEU A 165 -30.47 -69.60 104.88
CA LEU A 165 -31.67 -69.10 104.17
C LEU A 165 -31.58 -67.60 103.83
N GLY A 166 -30.86 -66.80 104.64
CA GLY A 166 -30.62 -65.38 104.35
C GLY A 166 -29.76 -65.18 103.10
N THR A 167 -28.76 -66.03 102.88
CA THR A 167 -27.90 -66.01 101.69
C THR A 167 -28.68 -66.36 100.42
N VAL A 168 -29.59 -67.34 100.47
CA VAL A 168 -30.46 -67.70 99.34
C VAL A 168 -31.52 -66.63 99.06
N ALA A 169 -32.09 -66.00 100.10
CA ALA A 169 -33.00 -64.86 99.92
C ALA A 169 -32.29 -63.62 99.36
N GLY A 170 -31.04 -63.36 99.77
CA GLY A 170 -30.17 -62.34 99.18
C GLY A 170 -29.88 -62.61 97.71
N ILE A 171 -29.50 -63.85 97.36
CA ILE A 171 -29.35 -64.29 95.97
C ILE A 171 -30.66 -64.12 95.18
N SER A 172 -31.83 -64.40 95.77
CA SER A 172 -33.13 -64.16 95.13
C SER A 172 -33.39 -62.68 94.87
N SER A 173 -32.97 -61.79 95.77
CA SER A 173 -33.04 -60.33 95.58
C SER A 173 -32.08 -59.88 94.46
N ASP A 174 -30.86 -60.39 94.44
CA ASP A 174 -29.88 -60.09 93.40
C ASP A 174 -30.33 -60.60 92.02
N VAL A 175 -30.93 -61.79 91.94
CA VAL A 175 -31.51 -62.33 90.70
C VAL A 175 -32.69 -61.46 90.21
N THR A 176 -33.49 -60.92 91.14
CA THR A 176 -34.56 -59.98 90.78
C THR A 176 -33.98 -58.65 90.28
N THR A 177 -32.91 -58.14 90.90
CA THR A 177 -32.17 -56.95 90.44
C THR A 177 -31.57 -57.18 89.05
N VAL A 178 -30.95 -58.33 88.81
CA VAL A 178 -30.36 -58.70 87.51
C VAL A 178 -31.43 -58.84 86.42
N SER A 179 -32.60 -59.39 86.74
CA SER A 179 -33.74 -59.41 85.81
C SER A 179 -34.20 -58.00 85.43
N GLY A 180 -34.28 -57.09 86.42
CA GLY A 180 -34.56 -55.66 86.17
C GLY A 180 -33.48 -54.97 85.33
N ILE A 181 -32.20 -55.28 85.57
CA ILE A 181 -31.08 -54.81 84.74
C ILE A 181 -31.20 -55.33 83.31
N SER A 182 -31.56 -56.60 83.10
CA SER A 182 -31.77 -57.18 81.76
C SER A 182 -32.91 -56.51 80.99
N ALA A 183 -34.03 -56.21 81.68
CA ALA A 183 -35.12 -55.44 81.11
C ALA A 183 -34.66 -54.02 80.71
N ASN A 184 -33.92 -53.33 81.59
CA ASN A 184 -33.35 -52.02 81.30
C ASN A 184 -32.36 -52.07 80.12
N VAL A 185 -31.51 -53.09 80.02
CA VAL A 185 -30.58 -53.28 78.89
C VAL A 185 -31.35 -53.48 77.58
N THR A 186 -32.47 -54.22 77.61
CA THR A 186 -33.34 -54.40 76.45
C THR A 186 -33.98 -53.06 76.03
N THR A 187 -34.45 -52.26 77.01
CA THR A 187 -34.95 -50.91 76.75
C THR A 187 -33.87 -49.99 76.16
N VAL A 188 -32.65 -50.03 76.70
CA VAL A 188 -31.52 -49.23 76.18
C VAL A 188 -31.13 -49.64 74.76
N ALA A 189 -31.19 -50.93 74.42
CA ALA A 189 -30.95 -51.40 73.05
C ALA A 189 -32.00 -50.86 72.06
N GLY A 190 -33.27 -50.81 72.48
CA GLY A 190 -34.34 -50.14 71.72
C GLY A 190 -34.05 -48.64 71.51
N VAL A 191 -33.68 -47.94 72.58
CA VAL A 191 -33.28 -46.52 72.51
C VAL A 191 -32.09 -46.31 71.56
N SER A 192 -31.11 -47.22 71.54
CA SER A 192 -29.96 -47.13 70.62
C SER A 192 -30.38 -47.26 69.14
N SER A 193 -31.36 -48.11 68.85
CA SER A 193 -31.93 -48.23 67.49
C SER A 193 -32.66 -46.94 67.09
N ASP A 194 -33.46 -46.38 68.00
CA ASP A 194 -34.17 -45.13 67.78
C ASP A 194 -33.21 -43.95 67.55
N VAL A 195 -32.13 -43.86 68.33
CA VAL A 195 -31.08 -42.84 68.15
C VAL A 195 -30.41 -42.97 66.78
N THR A 196 -30.18 -44.19 66.30
CA THR A 196 -29.62 -44.44 64.96
C THR A 196 -30.58 -43.99 63.86
N ALA A 197 -31.88 -44.24 64.02
CA ALA A 197 -32.91 -43.77 63.10
C ALA A 197 -33.00 -42.22 63.08
N VAL A 198 -32.92 -41.57 64.23
CA VAL A 198 -32.87 -40.10 64.35
C VAL A 198 -31.65 -39.51 63.64
N ALA A 199 -30.49 -40.15 63.70
CA ALA A 199 -29.31 -39.72 62.96
C ALA A 199 -29.53 -39.76 61.43
N GLY A 200 -30.24 -40.78 60.92
CA GLY A 200 -30.68 -40.84 59.52
C GLY A 200 -31.57 -39.66 59.13
N ILE A 201 -32.59 -39.37 59.96
CA ILE A 201 -33.47 -38.19 59.77
C ILE A 201 -32.65 -36.89 59.76
N SER A 202 -31.64 -36.76 60.62
CA SER A 202 -30.76 -35.57 60.64
C SER A 202 -29.99 -35.38 59.33
N SER A 203 -29.59 -36.46 58.66
CA SER A 203 -28.95 -36.41 57.34
C SER A 203 -29.95 -35.96 56.28
N ASP A 204 -31.16 -36.51 56.29
CA ASP A 204 -32.23 -36.12 55.37
C ASP A 204 -32.60 -34.64 55.51
N VAL A 205 -32.71 -34.14 56.75
CA VAL A 205 -32.95 -32.71 57.03
C VAL A 205 -31.83 -31.83 56.49
N SER A 206 -30.58 -32.29 56.57
CA SER A 206 -29.44 -31.56 55.98
C SER A 206 -29.53 -31.51 54.45
N GLY A 207 -29.97 -32.60 53.81
CA GLY A 207 -30.25 -32.63 52.37
C GLY A 207 -31.38 -31.67 51.95
N VAL A 208 -32.46 -31.61 52.74
CA VAL A 208 -33.54 -30.65 52.52
C VAL A 208 -33.05 -29.20 52.61
N ASN A 209 -32.18 -28.89 53.57
CA ASN A 209 -31.60 -27.55 53.71
C ASN A 209 -30.73 -27.16 52.48
N ALA A 210 -30.00 -28.11 51.89
CA ALA A 210 -29.23 -27.86 50.67
C ALA A 210 -30.17 -27.53 49.49
N ILE A 211 -31.25 -28.30 49.32
CA ILE A 211 -32.27 -28.03 48.28
C ILE A 211 -32.90 -26.64 48.48
N ALA A 212 -33.21 -26.26 49.73
CA ALA A 212 -33.76 -24.93 50.03
C ALA A 212 -32.79 -23.79 49.64
N SER A 213 -31.48 -24.01 49.81
CA SER A 213 -30.45 -23.08 49.36
C SER A 213 -30.43 -22.96 47.83
N ASP A 214 -30.47 -24.08 47.11
CA ASP A 214 -30.51 -24.09 45.64
C ASP A 214 -31.76 -23.37 45.09
N VAL A 215 -32.93 -23.62 45.70
CA VAL A 215 -34.19 -22.93 45.35
C VAL A 215 -34.06 -21.43 45.58
N THR A 216 -33.41 -21.01 46.68
CA THR A 216 -33.18 -19.59 46.97
C THR A 216 -32.25 -18.98 45.93
N ALA A 217 -31.15 -19.66 45.57
CA ALA A 217 -30.21 -19.19 44.55
C ALA A 217 -30.90 -18.96 43.20
N VAL A 218 -31.73 -19.91 42.74
CA VAL A 218 -32.54 -19.77 41.52
C VAL A 218 -33.50 -18.58 41.61
N ASN A 219 -34.18 -18.40 42.74
CA ASN A 219 -35.12 -17.28 42.92
C ASN A 219 -34.43 -15.90 42.96
N THR A 220 -33.18 -15.86 43.39
CA THR A 220 -32.36 -14.64 43.44
C THR A 220 -31.44 -14.46 42.23
N ASP A 221 -31.52 -15.33 41.23
CA ASP A 221 -30.64 -15.30 40.06
C ASP A 221 -30.81 -13.98 39.27
N PRO A 222 -29.72 -13.23 39.01
CA PRO A 222 -29.75 -11.98 38.25
C PRO A 222 -30.31 -12.13 36.81
N LEU A 223 -30.27 -13.34 36.23
CA LEU A 223 -30.89 -13.63 34.92
C LEU A 223 -32.38 -13.34 34.89
N LYS A 224 -33.08 -13.46 36.03
CA LYS A 224 -34.51 -13.13 36.13
C LYS A 224 -34.80 -11.68 35.76
N THR A 225 -33.91 -10.75 36.15
CA THR A 225 -34.02 -9.33 35.79
C THR A 225 -33.73 -9.12 34.31
N SER A 226 -32.70 -9.76 33.76
CA SER A 226 -32.37 -9.68 32.34
C SER A 226 -33.51 -10.20 31.44
N ILE A 227 -34.15 -11.32 31.81
CA ILE A 227 -35.33 -11.85 31.12
C ILE A 227 -36.49 -10.86 31.20
N GLY A 228 -36.71 -10.24 32.37
CA GLY A 228 -37.71 -9.19 32.55
C GLY A 228 -37.47 -7.97 31.65
N ASN A 229 -36.22 -7.52 31.52
CA ASN A 229 -35.85 -6.40 30.67
C ASN A 229 -36.08 -6.71 29.17
N VAL A 230 -35.71 -7.91 28.71
CA VAL A 230 -35.96 -8.35 27.33
C VAL A 230 -37.46 -8.43 27.06
N SER A 231 -38.25 -8.98 28.00
CA SER A 231 -39.71 -9.04 27.90
C SER A 231 -40.33 -7.64 27.87
N GLY A 232 -39.86 -6.71 28.71
CA GLY A 232 -40.28 -5.32 28.70
C GLY A 232 -39.97 -4.59 27.39
N ASN A 233 -38.90 -5.00 26.69
CA ASN A 233 -38.49 -4.41 25.42
C ASN A 233 -39.16 -5.04 24.18
N ALA A 234 -40.01 -6.07 24.36
CA ALA A 234 -40.63 -6.81 23.26
C ALA A 234 -41.44 -5.92 22.31
N THR A 235 -42.14 -4.91 22.84
CA THR A 235 -42.88 -3.94 22.02
C THR A 235 -41.96 -3.16 21.08
N ASN A 236 -40.79 -2.72 21.56
CA ASN A 236 -39.82 -1.99 20.76
C ASN A 236 -39.18 -2.89 19.69
N ILE A 237 -38.83 -4.13 20.04
CA ILE A 237 -38.31 -5.13 19.10
C ILE A 237 -39.33 -5.40 17.98
N ASN A 238 -40.60 -5.60 18.34
CA ASN A 238 -41.65 -5.82 17.36
C ASN A 238 -41.89 -4.59 16.48
N ALA A 239 -41.83 -3.37 17.04
CA ALA A 239 -41.95 -2.15 16.25
C ALA A 239 -40.82 -2.01 15.21
N VAL A 240 -39.58 -2.33 15.58
CA VAL A 240 -38.45 -2.37 14.63
C VAL A 240 -38.67 -3.44 13.55
N ASN A 241 -39.12 -4.63 13.93
CA ASN A 241 -39.40 -5.72 13.00
C ASN A 241 -40.53 -5.36 12.01
N SER A 242 -41.61 -4.75 12.50
CA SER A 242 -42.69 -4.23 11.66
C SER A 242 -42.20 -3.13 10.70
N ASN A 243 -41.20 -2.33 11.12
CA ASN A 243 -40.59 -1.31 10.27
C ASN A 243 -39.52 -1.84 9.30
N SER A 244 -39.23 -3.14 9.27
CA SER A 244 -38.18 -3.72 8.39
C SER A 244 -38.36 -3.36 6.92
N ALA A 245 -39.60 -3.37 6.42
CA ALA A 245 -39.91 -2.95 5.05
C ALA A 245 -39.59 -1.46 4.80
N ASN A 246 -39.95 -0.58 5.75
CA ASN A 246 -39.64 0.85 5.66
C ASN A 246 -38.13 1.12 5.71
N ILE A 247 -37.40 0.41 6.58
CA ILE A 247 -35.94 0.48 6.68
C ILE A 247 -35.31 0.11 5.33
N ASN A 248 -35.76 -0.98 4.70
CA ASN A 248 -35.29 -1.39 3.38
C ASN A 248 -35.63 -0.36 2.29
N SER A 249 -36.83 0.22 2.32
CA SER A 249 -37.21 1.30 1.39
C SER A 249 -36.31 2.54 1.53
N VAL A 250 -36.00 2.96 2.75
CA VAL A 250 -35.09 4.09 3.00
C VAL A 250 -33.67 3.79 2.50
N ALA A 251 -33.20 2.56 2.65
CA ALA A 251 -31.92 2.14 2.09
C ALA A 251 -31.92 2.23 0.54
N GLY A 252 -33.01 1.84 -0.11
CA GLY A 252 -33.20 2.02 -1.57
C GLY A 252 -33.17 3.49 -1.99
N ILE A 253 -33.93 4.35 -1.29
CA ILE A 253 -33.94 5.81 -1.53
C ILE A 253 -32.53 6.41 -1.42
N THR A 254 -31.70 5.92 -0.47
CA THR A 254 -30.32 6.40 -0.32
C THR A 254 -29.47 6.11 -1.57
N SER A 255 -29.68 4.96 -2.22
CA SER A 255 -29.04 4.62 -3.49
C SER A 255 -29.51 5.53 -4.63
N ASP A 256 -30.82 5.80 -4.70
CA ASP A 256 -31.39 6.70 -5.70
C ASP A 256 -30.89 8.14 -5.53
N VAL A 257 -30.82 8.64 -4.30
CA VAL A 257 -30.26 9.96 -3.97
C VAL A 257 -28.80 10.08 -4.40
N THR A 258 -28.01 9.02 -4.20
CA THR A 258 -26.61 8.98 -4.66
C THR A 258 -26.53 9.06 -6.19
N THR A 259 -27.44 8.37 -6.89
CA THR A 259 -27.54 8.42 -8.37
C THR A 259 -27.92 9.83 -8.86
N VAL A 260 -28.91 10.45 -8.22
CA VAL A 260 -29.35 11.82 -8.53
C VAL A 260 -28.23 12.85 -8.29
N ALA A 261 -27.42 12.68 -7.25
CA ALA A 261 -26.25 13.53 -7.02
C ALA A 261 -25.23 13.45 -8.18
N GLY A 262 -25.01 12.24 -8.73
CA GLY A 262 -24.21 12.04 -9.94
C GLY A 262 -24.79 12.79 -11.15
N ILE A 263 -26.08 12.62 -11.41
CA ILE A 263 -26.78 13.34 -12.50
C ILE A 263 -26.66 14.86 -12.32
N SER A 264 -26.78 15.38 -11.10
CA SER A 264 -26.64 16.81 -10.83
C SER A 264 -25.24 17.35 -11.16
N SER A 265 -24.20 16.54 -10.95
CA SER A 265 -22.83 16.87 -11.35
C SER A 265 -22.72 16.93 -12.88
N ASP A 266 -23.28 15.94 -13.58
CA ASP A 266 -23.27 15.89 -15.05
C ASP A 266 -24.02 17.08 -15.66
N VAL A 267 -25.19 17.45 -15.11
CA VAL A 267 -25.96 18.63 -15.52
C VAL A 267 -25.17 19.93 -15.34
N THR A 268 -24.37 20.03 -14.28
CA THR A 268 -23.47 21.17 -14.08
C THR A 268 -22.40 21.23 -15.18
N GLY A 269 -21.87 20.08 -15.61
CA GLY A 269 -20.97 19.97 -16.76
C GLY A 269 -21.61 20.40 -18.08
N VAL A 270 -22.88 20.04 -18.32
CA VAL A 270 -23.64 20.48 -19.50
C VAL A 270 -23.78 22.02 -19.57
N ASN A 271 -23.92 22.69 -18.42
CA ASN A 271 -24.01 24.16 -18.39
C ASN A 271 -22.71 24.83 -18.85
N ALA A 272 -21.54 24.24 -18.56
CA ALA A 272 -20.27 24.72 -19.10
C ALA A 272 -20.22 24.58 -20.63
N ILE A 273 -20.67 23.44 -21.17
CA ILE A 273 -20.77 23.21 -22.63
C ILE A 273 -21.70 24.25 -23.29
N ALA A 274 -22.81 24.63 -22.65
CA ALA A 274 -23.72 25.66 -23.18
C ALA A 274 -23.04 27.03 -23.35
N SER A 275 -22.11 27.38 -22.46
CA SER A 275 -21.29 28.59 -22.58
C SER A 275 -20.33 28.50 -23.78
N ASP A 276 -19.69 27.34 -23.98
CA ASP A 276 -18.83 27.09 -25.13
C ASP A 276 -19.61 27.17 -26.45
N VAL A 277 -20.79 26.57 -26.52
CA VAL A 277 -21.68 26.64 -27.69
C VAL A 277 -22.08 28.08 -28.01
N THR A 278 -22.35 28.90 -26.99
CA THR A 278 -22.64 30.33 -27.16
C THR A 278 -21.43 31.08 -27.73
N SER A 279 -20.22 30.74 -27.27
CA SER A 279 -18.98 31.31 -27.80
C SER A 279 -18.74 30.93 -29.26
N VAL A 280 -19.00 29.67 -29.63
CA VAL A 280 -18.92 29.18 -31.02
C VAL A 280 -19.91 29.91 -31.93
N SER A 281 -21.13 30.20 -31.45
CA SER A 281 -22.10 31.02 -32.20
C SER A 281 -21.55 32.42 -32.51
N GLY A 282 -20.89 33.06 -31.54
CA GLY A 282 -20.20 34.34 -31.75
C GLY A 282 -19.08 34.26 -32.80
N ILE A 283 -18.29 33.19 -32.77
CA ILE A 283 -17.25 32.94 -33.79
C ILE A 283 -17.87 32.79 -35.19
N SER A 284 -18.99 32.08 -35.31
CA SER A 284 -19.70 31.90 -36.59
C SER A 284 -20.16 33.24 -37.19
N ALA A 285 -20.65 34.16 -36.36
CA ALA A 285 -20.99 35.52 -36.80
C ALA A 285 -19.75 36.27 -37.33
N ASN A 286 -18.62 36.20 -36.61
CA ASN A 286 -17.37 36.81 -37.05
C ASN A 286 -16.86 36.21 -38.38
N VAL A 287 -16.94 34.89 -38.56
CA VAL A 287 -16.56 34.22 -39.81
C VAL A 287 -17.42 34.71 -40.98
N THR A 288 -18.72 34.94 -40.75
CA THR A 288 -19.63 35.50 -41.75
C THR A 288 -19.23 36.93 -42.14
N THR A 289 -18.84 37.77 -41.16
CA THR A 289 -18.31 39.11 -41.43
C THR A 289 -17.03 39.06 -42.25
N VAL A 290 -16.09 38.18 -41.91
CA VAL A 290 -14.82 38.02 -42.64
C VAL A 290 -15.05 37.58 -44.09
N ALA A 291 -16.03 36.71 -44.35
CA ALA A 291 -16.40 36.32 -45.72
C ALA A 291 -16.87 37.54 -46.55
N GLY A 292 -17.65 38.44 -45.94
CA GLY A 292 -18.05 39.71 -46.57
C GLY A 292 -16.85 40.63 -46.87
N VAL A 293 -15.92 40.76 -45.92
CA VAL A 293 -14.68 41.52 -46.12
C VAL A 293 -13.84 40.96 -47.27
N SER A 294 -13.73 39.63 -47.39
CA SER A 294 -13.00 38.96 -48.48
C SER A 294 -13.57 39.29 -49.87
N SER A 295 -14.90 39.34 -50.01
CA SER A 295 -15.57 39.77 -51.24
C SER A 295 -15.24 41.23 -51.60
N ASN A 296 -15.26 42.12 -50.60
CA ASN A 296 -14.89 43.52 -50.79
C ASN A 296 -13.43 43.68 -51.21
N VAL A 297 -12.50 42.93 -50.61
CA VAL A 297 -11.08 42.94 -50.98
C VAL A 297 -10.88 42.50 -52.43
N THR A 298 -11.61 41.47 -52.87
CA THR A 298 -11.60 41.02 -54.28
C THR A 298 -12.09 42.11 -55.23
N THR A 299 -13.15 42.84 -54.85
CA THR A 299 -13.65 43.99 -55.61
C THR A 299 -12.63 45.12 -55.71
N VAL A 300 -11.96 45.45 -54.60
CA VAL A 300 -10.90 46.48 -54.57
C VAL A 300 -9.72 46.09 -55.45
N ALA A 301 -9.34 44.81 -55.50
CA ALA A 301 -8.29 44.33 -56.39
C ALA A 301 -8.64 44.57 -57.88
N GLY A 302 -9.92 44.35 -58.26
CA GLY A 302 -10.43 44.69 -59.58
C GLY A 302 -10.31 46.19 -59.89
N ILE A 303 -10.78 47.06 -58.98
CA ILE A 303 -10.66 48.52 -59.11
C ILE A 303 -9.21 48.95 -59.26
N SER A 304 -8.27 48.35 -58.51
CA SER A 304 -6.84 48.66 -58.62
C SER A 304 -6.27 48.34 -60.01
N SER A 305 -6.74 47.27 -60.66
CA SER A 305 -6.38 46.95 -62.04
C SER A 305 -6.92 48.00 -63.01
N ASP A 306 -8.17 48.40 -62.84
CA ASP A 306 -8.80 49.44 -63.68
C ASP A 306 -8.09 50.79 -63.56
N VAL A 307 -7.74 51.20 -62.34
CA VAL A 307 -6.96 52.43 -62.08
C VAL A 307 -5.61 52.39 -62.77
N THR A 308 -4.95 51.23 -62.79
CA THR A 308 -3.68 51.04 -63.51
C THR A 308 -3.89 51.21 -65.03
N GLY A 309 -5.01 50.70 -65.57
CA GLY A 309 -5.40 50.92 -66.96
C GLY A 309 -5.65 52.41 -67.29
N VAL A 310 -6.36 53.13 -66.41
CA VAL A 310 -6.62 54.57 -66.55
C VAL A 310 -5.33 55.39 -66.54
N ALA A 311 -4.34 55.02 -65.71
CA ALA A 311 -3.04 55.69 -65.72
C ALA A 311 -2.32 55.57 -67.09
N GLY A 312 -2.42 54.42 -67.75
CA GLY A 312 -1.91 54.23 -69.11
C GLY A 312 -2.63 55.09 -70.14
N ILE A 313 -3.96 55.17 -70.06
CA ILE A 313 -4.77 56.07 -70.91
C ILE A 313 -4.35 57.54 -70.70
N SER A 314 -4.15 57.95 -69.45
CA SER A 314 -3.71 59.31 -69.12
C SER A 314 -2.38 59.67 -69.77
N ALA A 315 -1.39 58.76 -69.76
CA ALA A 315 -0.11 58.97 -70.41
C ALA A 315 -0.24 59.14 -71.95
N ASN A 316 -1.12 58.36 -72.57
CA ASN A 316 -1.43 58.49 -73.99
C ASN A 316 -2.10 59.84 -74.30
N VAL A 317 -3.06 60.28 -73.48
CA VAL A 317 -3.72 61.59 -73.63
C VAL A 317 -2.71 62.73 -73.49
N THR A 318 -1.77 62.66 -72.55
CA THR A 318 -0.69 63.65 -72.43
C THR A 318 0.20 63.68 -73.67
N THR A 319 0.51 62.53 -74.26
CA THR A 319 1.28 62.44 -75.51
C THR A 319 0.53 63.09 -76.67
N VAL A 320 -0.77 62.81 -76.82
CA VAL A 320 -1.63 63.43 -77.85
C VAL A 320 -1.71 64.93 -77.66
N ALA A 321 -1.86 65.41 -76.42
CA ALA A 321 -1.85 66.84 -76.11
C ALA A 321 -0.53 67.50 -76.54
N GLY A 322 0.61 66.83 -76.33
CA GLY A 322 1.94 67.32 -76.74
C GLY A 322 2.12 67.51 -78.24
N VAL A 323 1.45 66.72 -79.08
CA VAL A 323 1.52 66.85 -80.55
C VAL A 323 0.42 67.73 -81.14
N SER A 324 -0.60 68.10 -80.36
CA SER A 324 -1.76 68.86 -80.85
C SER A 324 -1.38 70.21 -81.48
N SER A 325 -0.44 70.94 -80.86
CA SER A 325 0.07 72.22 -81.37
C SER A 325 0.78 72.06 -82.71
N ASN A 326 1.60 71.02 -82.87
CA ASN A 326 2.27 70.70 -84.13
C ASN A 326 1.25 70.38 -85.23
N VAL A 327 0.19 69.63 -84.92
CA VAL A 327 -0.89 69.33 -85.88
C VAL A 327 -1.61 70.62 -86.31
N THR A 328 -1.89 71.53 -85.37
CA THR A 328 -2.44 72.85 -85.69
C THR A 328 -1.49 73.66 -86.58
N THR A 329 -0.19 73.70 -86.27
CA THR A 329 0.80 74.39 -87.11
C THR A 329 0.88 73.80 -88.53
N VAL A 330 0.83 72.48 -88.67
CA VAL A 330 0.76 71.85 -90.00
C VAL A 330 -0.53 72.25 -90.73
N ALA A 331 -1.67 72.26 -90.02
CA ALA A 331 -2.95 72.67 -90.57
C ALA A 331 -2.97 74.15 -91.00
N ASP A 332 -2.26 75.04 -90.30
CA ASP A 332 -2.12 76.44 -90.70
C ASP A 332 -1.19 76.59 -91.91
N ASN A 333 -0.04 75.90 -91.89
CA ASN A 333 0.95 75.96 -92.98
C ASN A 333 0.44 75.37 -94.30
N ILE A 334 -0.53 74.43 -94.27
CA ILE A 334 -1.02 73.77 -95.50
C ILE A 334 -1.69 74.78 -96.44
N THR A 335 -2.28 75.85 -95.91
CA THR A 335 -2.86 76.92 -96.73
C THR A 335 -1.78 77.61 -97.54
N ASP A 336 -0.64 77.95 -96.94
CA ASP A 336 0.47 78.59 -97.65
C ASP A 336 1.12 77.67 -98.67
N VAL A 337 1.29 76.38 -98.34
CA VAL A 337 1.81 75.37 -99.27
C VAL A 337 0.89 75.20 -100.47
N ASN A 338 -0.42 75.12 -100.25
CA ASN A 338 -1.40 75.03 -101.34
C ASN A 338 -1.41 76.32 -102.18
N ASN A 339 -1.38 77.50 -101.55
CA ASN A 339 -1.30 78.77 -102.27
C ASN A 339 -0.05 78.85 -103.16
N PHE A 340 1.11 78.37 -102.67
CA PHE A 340 2.32 78.30 -103.48
C PHE A 340 2.21 77.28 -104.62
N ALA A 341 1.60 76.12 -104.35
CA ALA A 341 1.36 75.11 -105.38
C ALA A 341 0.42 75.62 -106.48
N ASP A 342 -0.59 76.40 -106.13
CA ASP A 342 -1.50 77.03 -107.09
C ASP A 342 -0.77 78.09 -107.91
N LEU A 343 -0.01 78.98 -107.25
CA LEU A 343 0.68 80.10 -107.88
C LEU A 343 1.88 79.67 -108.76
N TYR A 344 2.63 78.63 -108.38
CA TYR A 344 3.90 78.26 -109.01
C TYR A 344 3.89 76.84 -109.58
N GLN A 345 4.18 76.74 -110.89
CA GLN A 345 4.32 75.46 -111.58
C GLN A 345 5.68 75.30 -112.27
N ILE A 346 6.03 74.07 -112.61
CA ILE A 346 7.18 73.75 -113.44
C ILE A 346 6.67 72.98 -114.65
N SER A 347 6.93 73.49 -115.85
CA SER A 347 6.46 72.87 -117.09
C SER A 347 7.41 73.15 -118.25
N ALA A 348 7.47 72.23 -119.20
CA ALA A 348 8.25 72.39 -120.43
C ALA A 348 7.55 73.29 -121.48
N THR A 349 6.25 73.55 -121.29
CA THR A 349 5.39 74.39 -122.15
C THR A 349 4.52 75.28 -121.28
N GLU A 350 4.05 76.39 -121.84
CA GLU A 350 3.13 77.31 -121.16
C GLU A 350 1.88 76.57 -120.64
N PRO A 351 1.64 76.57 -119.31
CA PRO A 351 0.44 75.98 -118.73
C PRO A 351 -0.82 76.71 -119.20
N THR A 352 -1.94 76.00 -119.26
CA THR A 352 -3.28 76.57 -119.54
C THR A 352 -4.14 76.72 -118.28
N THR A 353 -3.64 76.23 -117.15
CA THR A 353 -4.25 76.29 -115.80
C THR A 353 -3.19 76.64 -114.78
N ASP A 354 -3.58 77.15 -113.62
CA ASP A 354 -2.71 77.29 -112.46
C ASP A 354 -2.31 75.91 -111.89
N GLY A 355 -1.48 75.86 -110.85
CA GLY A 355 -0.97 74.59 -110.31
C GLY A 355 -2.00 73.79 -109.50
N GLY A 356 -3.12 74.42 -109.13
CA GLY A 356 -4.30 73.77 -108.56
C GLY A 356 -5.27 73.24 -109.62
N GLY A 357 -5.04 73.54 -110.89
CA GLY A 357 -5.90 73.16 -112.02
C GLY A 357 -7.04 74.14 -112.30
N ASN A 358 -7.03 75.33 -111.69
CA ASN A 358 -7.97 76.42 -111.99
C ASN A 358 -7.54 77.18 -113.25
N ALA A 359 -8.39 78.11 -113.71
CA ALA A 359 -8.01 79.02 -114.78
C ALA A 359 -6.87 79.95 -114.33
N LEU A 360 -5.96 80.27 -115.25
CA LEU A 360 -4.83 81.17 -114.99
C LEU A 360 -5.30 82.54 -114.48
N SER A 361 -4.64 83.02 -113.43
CA SER A 361 -4.83 84.34 -112.84
C SER A 361 -3.60 85.21 -113.03
N ASP A 362 -3.82 86.53 -113.09
CA ASP A 362 -2.73 87.49 -113.16
C ASP A 362 -1.77 87.29 -111.96
N GLY A 363 -0.47 87.21 -112.24
CA GLY A 363 0.57 86.92 -111.27
C GLY A 363 0.97 85.45 -111.15
N ASP A 364 0.24 84.51 -111.76
CA ASP A 364 0.65 83.09 -111.80
C ASP A 364 2.06 82.97 -112.35
N LEU A 365 2.82 82.04 -111.80
CA LEU A 365 4.22 81.80 -112.11
C LEU A 365 4.38 80.40 -112.68
N PHE A 366 5.22 80.27 -113.71
CA PHE A 366 5.77 78.96 -114.02
C PHE A 366 7.24 79.05 -114.41
N PHE A 367 8.01 78.05 -114.01
CA PHE A 367 9.34 77.86 -114.53
C PHE A 367 9.27 77.03 -115.81
N ASP A 368 9.64 77.66 -116.92
CA ASP A 368 9.84 77.00 -118.21
C ASP A 368 11.11 76.16 -118.12
N SER A 369 10.93 74.86 -117.88
CA SER A 369 12.06 73.94 -117.73
C SER A 369 12.82 73.69 -119.04
N SER A 370 12.24 74.04 -120.18
CA SER A 370 12.89 73.93 -121.50
C SER A 370 13.70 75.18 -121.82
N GLY A 371 13.15 76.36 -121.51
CA GLY A 371 13.76 77.68 -121.74
C GLY A 371 14.65 78.16 -120.59
N ASN A 372 14.61 77.48 -119.44
CA ASN A 372 15.33 77.83 -118.22
C ASN A 372 14.98 79.24 -117.70
N GLU A 373 13.70 79.61 -117.82
CA GLU A 373 13.16 80.95 -117.58
C GLU A 373 11.95 80.90 -116.64
N LEU A 374 11.93 81.76 -115.63
CA LEU A 374 10.71 82.00 -114.84
C LEU A 374 9.80 82.96 -115.62
N LYS A 375 8.54 82.58 -115.81
CA LYS A 375 7.53 83.38 -116.48
C LYS A 375 6.40 83.74 -115.54
N VAL A 376 5.77 84.89 -115.80
CA VAL A 376 4.60 85.41 -115.07
C VAL A 376 3.44 85.62 -116.03
N TYR A 377 2.24 85.16 -115.66
CA TYR A 377 1.04 85.42 -116.43
C TYR A 377 0.53 86.82 -116.11
N ASN A 378 0.31 87.66 -117.12
CA ASN A 378 -0.12 89.05 -116.92
C ASN A 378 -1.66 89.26 -117.01
N GLY A 379 -2.41 88.16 -116.85
CA GLY A 379 -3.87 88.13 -117.08
C GLY A 379 -4.30 87.83 -118.53
N SER A 380 -3.37 87.82 -119.49
CA SER A 380 -3.69 87.54 -120.91
C SER A 380 -2.70 86.63 -121.64
N ALA A 381 -1.42 86.67 -121.24
CA ALA A 381 -0.37 85.84 -121.81
C ALA A 381 0.77 85.66 -120.80
N TRP A 382 1.53 84.57 -120.97
CA TRP A 382 2.78 84.38 -120.24
C TRP A 382 3.84 85.36 -120.72
N GLN A 383 4.46 86.06 -119.77
CA GLN A 383 5.53 87.01 -120.00
C GLN A 383 6.86 86.42 -119.51
N GLY A 384 7.90 86.57 -120.33
CA GLY A 384 9.27 86.27 -119.91
C GLY A 384 9.65 87.12 -118.71
N GLY A 385 10.13 86.49 -117.65
CA GLY A 385 10.65 87.16 -116.47
C GLY A 385 12.13 87.53 -116.63
N VAL A 386 12.90 87.31 -115.57
CA VAL A 386 14.35 87.53 -115.57
C VAL A 386 15.04 86.21 -115.89
N THR A 387 15.92 86.19 -116.89
CA THR A 387 16.83 85.07 -117.13
C THR A 387 18.22 85.41 -116.60
N ALA A 388 19.10 84.42 -116.47
CA ALA A 388 20.49 84.65 -116.06
C ALA A 388 21.26 85.59 -117.03
N THR A 389 20.77 85.76 -118.27
CA THR A 389 21.43 86.51 -119.34
C THR A 389 20.55 87.54 -120.04
N GLY A 390 19.28 87.71 -119.64
CA GLY A 390 18.28 88.54 -120.34
C GLY A 390 17.41 89.33 -119.36
N ASN A 391 16.85 90.44 -119.85
CA ASN A 391 16.05 91.42 -119.08
C ASN A 391 16.79 92.13 -117.91
N PHE A 392 18.11 91.97 -117.81
CA PHE A 392 19.01 92.87 -117.08
C PHE A 392 19.80 93.75 -118.05
N LEU A 393 20.07 95.00 -117.66
CA LEU A 393 21.06 95.84 -118.35
C LEU A 393 22.46 95.30 -118.06
N LEU A 394 23.11 94.73 -119.08
CA LEU A 394 24.46 94.21 -118.99
C LEU A 394 25.46 95.36 -119.18
N LYS A 395 26.34 95.55 -118.19
CA LYS A 395 27.42 96.57 -118.27
C LYS A 395 28.26 96.43 -119.54
N SER A 396 28.48 95.20 -120.02
CA SER A 396 29.24 94.91 -121.24
C SER A 396 28.51 95.30 -122.53
N SER A 397 27.19 95.39 -122.51
CA SER A 397 26.37 95.66 -123.70
C SER A 397 26.31 97.15 -124.04
N ASN A 398 26.74 98.05 -123.16
CA ASN A 398 26.83 99.49 -123.44
C ASN A 398 25.56 100.05 -124.13
N LEU A 399 24.39 99.73 -123.56
CA LEU A 399 23.06 100.11 -124.05
C LEU A 399 22.59 99.40 -125.33
N SER A 400 23.35 98.46 -125.90
CA SER A 400 22.93 97.68 -127.08
C SER A 400 21.82 96.66 -126.76
N ASP A 401 21.59 96.39 -125.48
CA ASP A 401 20.55 95.54 -124.92
C ASP A 401 19.22 96.28 -124.69
N LEU A 402 19.19 97.60 -124.81
CA LEU A 402 17.93 98.34 -124.89
C LEU A 402 17.36 98.27 -126.32
N ALA A 403 16.02 98.28 -126.41
CA ALA A 403 15.29 98.29 -127.68
C ALA A 403 15.73 99.39 -128.65
N SER A 404 16.25 100.51 -128.12
CA SER A 404 16.83 101.58 -128.92
C SER A 404 17.97 102.26 -128.17
N ALA A 405 19.20 101.89 -128.51
CA ALA A 405 20.39 102.54 -128.00
C ALA A 405 20.41 104.05 -128.35
N SER A 406 19.81 104.46 -129.48
CA SER A 406 19.68 105.88 -129.85
C SER A 406 18.72 106.62 -128.93
N THR A 407 17.54 106.07 -128.66
CA THR A 407 16.57 106.66 -127.72
C THR A 407 17.13 106.70 -126.31
N ALA A 408 17.85 105.66 -125.88
CA ALA A 408 18.53 105.63 -124.59
C ALA A 408 19.55 106.77 -124.47
N ARG A 409 20.42 106.96 -125.49
CA ARG A 409 21.37 108.09 -125.53
C ARG A 409 20.68 109.45 -125.56
N THR A 410 19.52 109.55 -126.20
CA THR A 410 18.69 110.77 -126.20
C THR A 410 18.11 111.07 -124.82
N ASN A 411 17.53 110.06 -124.15
CA ASN A 411 16.98 110.20 -122.80
C ASN A 411 18.07 110.56 -121.77
N LEU A 412 19.31 110.11 -122.00
CA LEU A 412 20.48 110.50 -121.22
C LEU A 412 21.05 111.89 -121.60
N GLY A 413 20.46 112.59 -122.57
CA GLY A 413 20.88 113.94 -122.97
C GLY A 413 22.18 114.04 -123.77
N LEU A 414 22.74 112.92 -124.23
CA LEU A 414 24.08 112.85 -124.83
C LEU A 414 24.19 113.63 -126.17
N ALA A 415 23.09 113.68 -126.93
CA ALA A 415 23.01 114.45 -128.18
C ALA A 415 23.03 115.98 -127.94
N THR A 416 22.46 116.43 -126.82
CA THR A 416 22.47 117.85 -126.41
C THR A 416 23.87 118.27 -125.98
N VAL A 417 24.59 117.42 -125.24
CA VAL A 417 25.99 117.67 -124.87
C VAL A 417 26.89 117.75 -126.10
N ALA A 418 26.71 116.86 -127.08
CA ALA A 418 27.50 116.85 -128.31
C ALA A 418 27.29 118.08 -129.21
N SER A 419 26.09 118.67 -129.22
CA SER A 419 25.75 119.80 -130.11
C SER A 419 26.00 121.18 -129.48
N THR A 420 25.87 121.30 -128.16
CA THR A 420 26.03 122.59 -127.46
C THR A 420 27.46 122.83 -126.96
N GLY A 421 28.29 121.79 -126.89
CA GLY A 421 29.62 121.86 -126.29
C GLY A 421 29.61 122.16 -124.78
N ALA A 422 28.45 122.10 -124.14
CA ALA A 422 28.31 122.25 -122.70
C ALA A 422 28.72 120.95 -122.00
N TYR A 423 30.03 120.69 -121.96
CA TYR A 423 30.64 119.51 -121.32
C TYR A 423 30.75 119.64 -119.80
N ALA A 424 29.83 120.34 -119.14
CA ALA A 424 29.89 120.63 -117.70
C ALA A 424 29.92 119.35 -116.83
N ASP A 425 29.57 118.20 -117.40
CA ASP A 425 29.53 116.90 -116.74
C ASP A 425 30.52 115.86 -117.32
N VAL A 426 31.49 116.27 -118.15
CA VAL A 426 32.50 115.36 -118.74
C VAL A 426 33.89 115.72 -118.21
N SER A 427 34.32 115.10 -117.11
CA SER A 427 35.69 115.25 -116.62
C SER A 427 36.69 114.60 -117.57
N GLY A 428 37.59 115.37 -118.19
CA GLY A 428 38.79 114.83 -118.85
C GLY A 428 38.98 115.06 -120.36
N THR A 429 38.50 116.15 -120.95
CA THR A 429 38.84 116.51 -122.36
C THR A 429 39.83 117.69 -122.46
N PRO A 430 40.69 117.74 -123.52
CA PRO A 430 41.87 118.60 -123.58
C PRO A 430 41.52 120.07 -123.92
N THR A 431 42.16 121.01 -123.24
CA THR A 431 42.05 122.45 -123.54
C THR A 431 42.79 122.80 -124.83
N HIS A 432 42.04 123.27 -125.83
CA HIS A 432 42.53 123.66 -127.15
C HIS A 432 43.15 125.06 -127.12
N LEU A 433 44.46 125.14 -127.33
CA LEU A 433 45.09 126.26 -128.02
C LEU A 433 46.02 125.72 -129.12
N MET A 434 45.45 124.98 -130.07
CA MET A 434 46.08 124.83 -131.38
C MET A 434 45.62 126.02 -132.23
N ILE A 435 46.47 127.03 -132.38
CA ILE A 435 46.19 128.19 -133.23
C ILE A 435 46.32 127.73 -134.69
N THR A 436 45.21 127.39 -135.31
CA THR A 436 45.13 126.96 -136.72
C THR A 436 45.60 128.09 -137.65
N GLY A 437 46.74 127.90 -138.35
CA GLY A 437 47.17 128.77 -139.46
C GLY A 437 48.52 129.49 -139.32
N GLY A 438 49.22 129.39 -138.19
CA GLY A 438 50.57 129.95 -138.05
C GLY A 438 51.68 129.00 -138.53
N SER A 439 52.56 129.46 -139.41
CA SER A 439 53.82 128.74 -139.68
C SER A 439 54.71 128.71 -138.44
N ALA A 440 55.54 127.68 -138.29
CA ALA A 440 56.46 127.53 -137.16
C ALA A 440 57.32 128.79 -136.96
N GLY A 441 57.43 129.25 -135.70
CA GLY A 441 58.18 130.45 -135.32
C GLY A 441 57.34 131.74 -135.30
N THR A 442 56.14 131.75 -135.84
CA THR A 442 55.25 132.93 -135.76
C THR A 442 54.79 133.22 -134.33
N ILE A 443 54.54 134.50 -134.03
CA ILE A 443 54.06 134.99 -132.73
C ILE A 443 52.57 135.38 -132.89
N PRO A 444 51.65 134.82 -132.08
CA PRO A 444 50.25 135.23 -132.09
C PRO A 444 50.08 136.61 -131.44
N TYR A 445 49.25 137.46 -132.04
CA TYR A 445 48.81 138.71 -131.45
C TYR A 445 47.33 138.96 -131.79
N GLN A 446 46.64 139.77 -130.98
CA GLN A 446 45.25 140.11 -131.26
C GLN A 446 45.16 141.36 -132.13
N THR A 447 44.39 141.30 -133.22
CA THR A 447 44.03 142.48 -134.02
C THR A 447 42.75 143.15 -133.49
N SER A 448 41.91 142.37 -132.80
CA SER A 448 40.68 142.79 -132.11
C SER A 448 40.37 141.79 -130.99
N ALA A 449 39.44 142.13 -130.08
CA ALA A 449 38.97 141.18 -129.06
C ALA A 449 38.53 139.86 -129.71
N ASN A 450 39.09 138.74 -129.26
CA ASN A 450 38.85 137.39 -129.77
C ASN A 450 39.29 137.11 -131.23
N VAL A 451 40.05 138.02 -131.88
CA VAL A 451 40.63 137.79 -133.22
C VAL A 451 42.16 137.72 -133.10
N THR A 452 42.72 136.55 -133.39
CA THR A 452 44.18 136.32 -133.37
C THR A 452 44.74 136.36 -134.80
N ALA A 453 45.76 137.17 -135.02
CA ALA A 453 46.59 137.16 -136.21
C ALA A 453 48.01 136.67 -135.86
N MET A 454 48.76 136.25 -136.87
CA MET A 454 50.12 135.74 -136.70
C MET A 454 51.14 136.72 -137.26
N LEU A 455 52.18 137.01 -136.50
CA LEU A 455 53.33 137.78 -136.94
C LEU A 455 54.49 136.83 -137.23
N ALA A 456 55.13 136.96 -138.39
CA ALA A 456 56.33 136.18 -138.71
C ALA A 456 57.46 136.43 -137.69
N VAL A 457 58.31 135.43 -137.45
CA VAL A 457 59.47 135.57 -136.57
C VAL A 457 60.43 136.63 -137.12
N GLY A 458 61.01 137.45 -136.24
CA GLY A 458 62.03 138.43 -136.62
C GLY A 458 63.36 137.76 -136.97
N VAL A 459 64.25 138.50 -137.64
CA VAL A 459 65.64 138.05 -137.85
C VAL A 459 66.55 138.51 -136.70
N ALA A 460 67.68 137.83 -136.52
CA ALA A 460 68.64 138.14 -135.46
C ALA A 460 69.11 139.61 -135.55
N GLY A 461 69.15 140.28 -134.39
CA GLY A 461 69.46 141.71 -134.29
C GLY A 461 68.23 142.62 -134.39
N GLN A 462 67.02 142.08 -134.49
CA GLN A 462 65.77 142.84 -134.39
C GLN A 462 65.10 142.71 -133.03
N ILE A 463 64.37 143.74 -132.63
CA ILE A 463 63.47 143.74 -131.47
C ILE A 463 62.03 143.94 -131.94
N LEU A 464 61.07 143.33 -131.23
CA LEU A 464 59.65 143.50 -131.53
C LEU A 464 59.16 144.82 -130.94
N GLN A 465 58.64 145.70 -131.79
CA GLN A 465 58.06 146.97 -131.39
C GLN A 465 56.52 146.88 -131.40
N SER A 466 55.91 147.35 -130.31
CA SER A 466 54.47 147.61 -130.29
C SER A 466 54.17 148.88 -131.08
N ASN A 467 53.23 148.79 -132.02
CA ASN A 467 52.71 149.94 -132.78
C ASN A 467 51.38 150.46 -132.19
N GLY A 468 51.10 150.16 -130.91
CA GLY A 468 49.83 150.51 -130.26
C GLY A 468 48.68 149.67 -130.79
N THR A 469 47.72 150.31 -131.46
CA THR A 469 46.51 149.66 -132.00
C THR A 469 46.71 148.99 -133.37
N SER A 470 47.90 149.11 -133.95
CA SER A 470 48.29 148.48 -135.22
C SER A 470 49.16 147.24 -135.00
N ALA A 471 49.33 146.41 -136.03
CA ALA A 471 50.15 145.20 -135.99
C ALA A 471 51.57 145.49 -135.47
N PRO A 472 52.14 144.67 -134.55
CA PRO A 472 53.52 144.81 -134.10
C PRO A 472 54.52 144.60 -135.25
N THR A 473 55.68 145.25 -135.20
CA THR A 473 56.72 145.16 -136.26
C THR A 473 58.11 144.94 -135.68
N TRP A 474 58.99 144.32 -136.46
CA TRP A 474 60.40 144.12 -136.09
C TRP A 474 61.26 145.30 -136.52
N VAL A 475 62.13 145.80 -135.64
CA VAL A 475 63.07 146.91 -135.91
C VAL A 475 64.51 146.53 -135.57
N ASN A 476 65.48 146.98 -136.39
CA ASN A 476 66.90 146.66 -136.21
C ASN A 476 67.50 147.37 -134.98
N GLN A 477 68.35 146.66 -134.24
CA GLN A 477 69.12 147.19 -133.13
C GLN A 477 70.27 148.07 -133.65
N SER A 478 70.25 149.38 -133.39
CA SER A 478 71.24 150.32 -133.90
C SER A 478 72.63 150.15 -133.22
N SER A 479 73.68 150.06 -134.03
CA SER A 479 75.02 149.59 -133.65
C SER A 479 75.92 150.63 -132.94
N GLY A 480 75.38 151.55 -132.15
CA GLY A 480 76.22 152.67 -131.65
C GLY A 480 75.80 153.43 -130.40
N GLY A 481 74.74 153.02 -129.69
CA GLY A 481 74.37 153.64 -128.42
C GLY A 481 73.68 152.66 -127.50
N GLY A 482 74.32 152.32 -126.37
CA GLY A 482 73.67 151.60 -125.29
C GLY A 482 72.43 152.36 -124.77
N PHE A 483 71.48 151.61 -124.22
CA PHE A 483 70.20 152.00 -123.61
C PHE A 483 70.23 153.09 -122.50
N ALA A 484 71.29 153.87 -122.32
CA ALA A 484 71.50 154.50 -121.02
C ALA A 484 70.85 155.88 -120.76
N THR A 485 70.34 156.64 -121.76
CA THR A 485 69.88 158.04 -121.49
C THR A 485 68.64 158.57 -122.24
N GLN A 486 67.76 157.74 -122.79
CA GLN A 486 66.48 158.21 -123.37
C GLN A 486 65.28 157.61 -122.64
N PHE A 487 64.86 158.19 -121.50
CA PHE A 487 63.46 158.35 -121.07
C PHE A 487 63.44 159.32 -119.87
N LYS A 488 63.38 160.63 -120.17
CA LYS A 488 62.99 161.70 -119.22
C LYS A 488 61.46 161.77 -119.18
N TYR A 489 60.95 162.02 -117.97
CA TYR A 489 59.56 162.35 -117.63
C TYR A 489 58.87 163.31 -118.61
N THR A 490 57.62 162.97 -118.94
CA THR A 490 56.45 163.87 -118.93
C THR A 490 55.25 163.11 -118.40
#